data_AF-A0AAD2JPF7-F1
#
_entry.id   AF-A0AAD2JPF7-F1
#
_cell.length_a   1.000
_cell.length_b   1.000
_cell.length_c   1.000
_cell.angle_alpha   90.00
_cell.angle_beta   90.00
_cell.angle_gamma   90.00
#
_symmetry.space_group_name_H-M   'P 1'
#
loop_
_entity.id
_entity.type
_entity.pdbx_description
1 polymer ?
#
loop_
_entity_poly.entity_id
_entity_poly.type
_entity_poly.pdbx_seq_one_letter_code
_entity_poly.pdbx_strand_id
1 'polypeptide(L)'
;MTSSLSNNSFAIQACLPYFNDDDQAEGNNIPNHLKKKNNNDRIASKPEMKQTEELLSSEMSQLSVQERSNALDDLHCVGEELRETPEMIQRSLAEFEDAVRKERNPVYEMAVNQNRAHVEDPKFRLKFLRAKLYDTRKSVRKMMSFLECKAKYFGNDKVAREIDLSDLSKEDMELMLSGLFHVQDERDRRGRVVLHFFGKLLRRCKADNLIRISYYIIFNTLSFLPDVQRKGIVAVYNDATLPGETFSMPGFSFIKEIQGFFDSGPLRFSGIHYCLHARGHNLALNNAIASLFLNGMAQCDRVRTRIHYGSIMELQYQLQSYGIPLSTIPFGVRGNIRNDILNVWFERHLKETNQSIRLHELSQDMEIESDLMGYHVPQEQKDDDARYALLMDPWQEGGDTVHTSGMSDSIKPTEMDVLFGKGYRLQLHPGNVRFREFLEQHRDEYESTPRQNRRAMAVELAQSLRNNGARFLQKAESGEWMESDNSQAEKKVSQFFRELRKKKAKEAGGR
;
A
#
# COMPACT_ATOMS: atom_id res chain seq x y z
N MET A 1 -0.89 19.11 -59.40
CA MET A 1 -2.09 18.33 -59.77
C MET A 1 -2.64 17.72 -58.49
N THR A 2 -3.90 18.02 -58.22
CA THR A 2 -4.66 17.82 -56.99
C THR A 2 -5.23 16.41 -56.83
N SER A 3 -5.59 16.08 -55.58
CA SER A 3 -6.46 14.99 -55.05
C SER A 3 -5.70 13.96 -54.20
N SER A 4 -6.21 13.39 -53.11
CA SER A 4 -7.36 13.63 -52.21
C SER A 4 -7.29 12.53 -51.11
N LEU A 5 -8.12 12.67 -50.05
CA LEU A 5 -8.53 11.64 -49.06
C LEU A 5 -7.59 11.42 -47.85
N SER A 6 -8.05 11.30 -46.60
CA SER A 6 -9.33 11.55 -45.92
C SER A 6 -9.07 11.32 -44.43
N ASN A 7 -9.28 12.32 -43.58
CA ASN A 7 -9.25 12.21 -42.12
C ASN A 7 -10.63 11.78 -41.62
N ASN A 8 -10.74 10.62 -40.99
CA ASN A 8 -11.92 10.22 -40.22
C ASN A 8 -11.63 10.37 -38.73
N SER A 9 -12.15 11.45 -38.14
CA SER A 9 -12.26 11.66 -36.70
C SER A 9 -13.69 11.33 -36.28
N PHE A 10 -13.90 10.21 -35.62
CA PHE A 10 -15.18 9.92 -34.95
C PHE A 10 -15.20 10.64 -33.59
N ALA A 11 -15.97 11.73 -33.54
CA ALA A 11 -16.38 12.38 -32.30
C ALA A 11 -17.49 11.53 -31.64
N ILE A 12 -17.27 11.07 -30.40
CA ILE A 12 -18.33 10.51 -29.57
C ILE A 12 -18.81 11.62 -28.64
N GLN A 13 -20.03 12.07 -28.91
CA GLN A 13 -20.75 13.12 -28.22
C GLN A 13 -21.21 12.64 -26.84
N ALA A 14 -20.79 13.34 -25.79
CA ALA A 14 -21.12 13.04 -24.41
C ALA A 14 -22.58 13.45 -24.11
N CYS A 15 -23.40 12.50 -23.66
CA CYS A 15 -24.67 12.77 -22.99
C CYS A 15 -24.42 12.91 -21.49
N LEU A 16 -24.39 14.15 -20.99
CA LEU A 16 -24.55 14.48 -19.57
C LEU A 16 -25.95 15.07 -19.37
N PRO A 17 -26.74 14.64 -18.37
CA PRO A 17 -27.99 15.32 -18.05
C PRO A 17 -27.68 16.62 -17.29
N TYR A 18 -28.11 17.74 -17.88
CA TYR A 18 -28.18 19.05 -17.24
C TYR A 18 -29.23 19.03 -16.12
N PHE A 19 -28.83 19.40 -14.91
CA PHE A 19 -29.74 19.91 -13.87
C PHE A 19 -29.59 21.43 -13.86
N ASN A 20 -30.67 22.15 -14.15
CA ASN A 20 -30.84 23.56 -13.80
C ASN A 20 -32.12 23.65 -12.96
N ASP A 21 -31.99 24.32 -11.82
CA ASP A 21 -33.09 24.70 -10.93
C ASP A 21 -33.82 25.96 -11.44
N ASP A 22 -35.06 26.10 -10.95
CA ASP A 22 -35.96 27.25 -10.93
C ASP A 22 -36.70 27.68 -12.20
N ASP A 23 -38.02 27.40 -12.23
CA ASP A 23 -39.03 28.45 -12.41
C ASP A 23 -40.43 28.01 -11.99
N GLN A 24 -41.14 28.89 -11.29
CA GLN A 24 -42.55 28.76 -10.94
C GLN A 24 -43.45 29.18 -12.10
N ALA A 25 -44.56 28.47 -12.35
CA ALA A 25 -45.88 29.05 -12.67
C ALA A 25 -46.96 27.97 -12.87
N GLU A 26 -48.20 28.43 -12.67
CA GLU A 26 -49.49 27.76 -12.58
C GLU A 26 -49.99 27.08 -13.87
N GLY A 27 -51.02 26.23 -13.73
CA GLY A 27 -52.15 26.21 -14.69
C GLY A 27 -52.53 24.90 -15.40
N ASN A 28 -53.52 24.20 -14.83
CA ASN A 28 -54.67 23.52 -15.48
C ASN A 28 -54.53 22.50 -16.64
N ASN A 29 -55.04 21.30 -16.33
CA ASN A 29 -56.08 20.48 -17.03
C ASN A 29 -55.77 19.41 -18.13
N ILE A 30 -55.93 18.12 -17.70
CA ILE A 30 -56.81 17.02 -18.25
C ILE A 30 -56.40 16.31 -19.58
N PRO A 31 -56.71 15.00 -19.88
CA PRO A 31 -57.25 13.85 -19.10
C PRO A 31 -56.50 12.49 -19.20
N ASN A 32 -56.87 11.61 -18.27
CA ASN A 32 -56.84 10.14 -18.30
C ASN A 32 -57.18 9.47 -19.65
N HIS A 33 -56.50 8.37 -19.99
CA HIS A 33 -57.18 7.10 -20.31
C HIS A 33 -56.23 5.88 -20.24
N LEU A 34 -56.41 5.10 -19.16
CA LEU A 34 -56.47 3.64 -19.11
C LEU A 34 -55.56 2.82 -20.06
N LYS A 35 -54.55 2.16 -19.45
CA LYS A 35 -54.51 0.69 -19.42
C LYS A 35 -53.68 0.19 -18.23
N LYS A 36 -54.39 -0.27 -17.21
CA LYS A 36 -53.90 -1.19 -16.17
C LYS A 36 -53.20 -2.37 -16.86
N LYS A 37 -51.91 -2.55 -16.62
CA LYS A 37 -51.25 -3.85 -16.72
C LYS A 37 -50.55 -4.13 -15.40
N ASN A 38 -51.20 -5.00 -14.63
CA ASN A 38 -50.70 -5.91 -13.61
C ASN A 38 -49.46 -5.46 -12.82
N ASN A 39 -49.75 -4.89 -11.64
CA ASN A 39 -48.91 -5.04 -10.46
C ASN A 39 -48.86 -6.54 -10.09
N ASN A 40 -47.86 -7.27 -10.59
CA ASN A 40 -47.38 -8.48 -9.90
C ASN A 40 -45.98 -8.98 -10.29
N ASP A 41 -45.24 -8.31 -11.16
CA ASP A 41 -43.81 -8.59 -11.35
C ASP A 41 -42.97 -7.64 -10.50
N ARG A 42 -43.07 -7.77 -9.17
CA ARG A 42 -41.94 -7.44 -8.28
C ARG A 42 -40.94 -8.59 -8.34
N ILE A 43 -40.37 -8.82 -9.52
CA ILE A 43 -39.09 -9.51 -9.61
C ILE A 43 -38.09 -8.49 -9.10
N ALA A 44 -37.48 -8.78 -7.96
CA ALA A 44 -36.39 -8.01 -7.39
C ALA A 44 -35.34 -7.73 -8.48
N SER A 45 -35.31 -6.50 -8.99
CA SER A 45 -34.25 -6.06 -9.87
C SER A 45 -32.98 -5.99 -9.04
N LYS A 46 -32.08 -6.96 -9.26
CA LYS A 46 -30.67 -6.84 -8.83
C LYS A 46 -30.15 -5.49 -9.33
N PRO A 47 -29.66 -4.60 -8.46
CA PRO A 47 -29.33 -3.23 -8.86
C PRO A 47 -28.06 -3.25 -9.74
N GLU A 48 -28.17 -2.65 -10.94
CA GLU A 48 -27.11 -2.00 -11.75
C GLU A 48 -25.63 -2.44 -11.62
N MET A 49 -25.30 -3.72 -11.46
CA MET A 49 -23.89 -4.21 -11.50
C MET A 49 -23.27 -4.22 -12.91
N LYS A 50 -24.06 -3.93 -13.95
CA LYS A 50 -23.76 -4.39 -15.32
C LYS A 50 -22.73 -3.58 -16.10
N GLN A 51 -22.68 -2.26 -16.00
CA GLN A 51 -21.98 -1.46 -17.01
C GLN A 51 -20.45 -1.65 -17.02
N THR A 52 -19.81 -1.71 -15.85
CA THR A 52 -18.35 -1.88 -15.75
C THR A 52 -17.93 -3.32 -16.03
N GLU A 53 -18.73 -4.29 -15.61
CA GLU A 53 -18.52 -5.70 -15.91
C GLU A 53 -18.70 -5.99 -17.41
N GLU A 54 -19.70 -5.36 -18.04
CA GLU A 54 -19.93 -5.43 -19.49
C GLU A 54 -18.75 -4.85 -20.27
N LEU A 55 -18.18 -3.72 -19.84
CA LEU A 55 -16.97 -3.15 -20.46
C LEU A 55 -15.80 -4.13 -20.38
N LEU A 56 -15.49 -4.65 -19.18
CA LEU A 56 -14.40 -5.60 -19.00
C LEU A 56 -14.62 -6.91 -19.77
N SER A 57 -15.85 -7.42 -19.77
CA SER A 57 -16.23 -8.63 -20.52
C SER A 57 -16.13 -8.43 -22.03
N SER A 58 -16.54 -7.26 -22.53
CA SER A 58 -16.44 -6.89 -23.94
C SER A 58 -14.97 -6.86 -24.38
N GLU A 59 -14.09 -6.21 -23.61
CA GLU A 59 -12.65 -6.17 -23.86
C GLU A 59 -12.05 -7.59 -23.91
N MET A 60 -12.40 -8.44 -22.94
CA MET A 60 -11.94 -9.83 -22.90
C MET A 60 -12.41 -10.65 -24.11
N SER A 61 -13.57 -10.32 -24.69
CA SER A 61 -14.10 -11.00 -25.87
C SER A 61 -13.39 -10.62 -27.17
N GLN A 62 -12.74 -9.45 -27.21
CA GLN A 62 -12.02 -8.93 -28.37
C GLN A 62 -10.58 -9.47 -28.45
N LEU A 63 -10.06 -10.06 -27.36
CA LEU A 63 -8.73 -10.66 -27.31
C LEU A 63 -8.68 -12.03 -28.01
N SER A 64 -7.50 -12.40 -28.49
CA SER A 64 -7.23 -13.78 -28.87
C SER A 64 -7.39 -14.73 -27.68
N VAL A 65 -7.58 -16.03 -27.95
CA VAL A 65 -7.67 -17.06 -26.90
C VAL A 65 -6.43 -17.02 -25.99
N GLN A 66 -5.24 -16.87 -26.58
CA GLN A 66 -3.99 -16.85 -25.83
C GLN A 66 -3.87 -15.59 -24.95
N GLU A 67 -4.17 -14.41 -25.48
CA GLU A 67 -4.06 -13.15 -24.72
C GLU A 67 -5.04 -13.13 -23.54
N ARG A 68 -6.25 -13.63 -23.76
CA ARG A 68 -7.27 -13.79 -22.71
C ARG A 68 -6.83 -14.79 -21.64
N SER A 69 -6.26 -15.94 -22.03
CA SER A 69 -5.70 -16.90 -21.07
C SER A 69 -4.62 -16.25 -20.22
N ASN A 70 -3.63 -15.62 -20.87
CA ASN A 70 -2.53 -14.95 -20.18
C ASN A 70 -3.00 -13.89 -19.18
N ALA A 71 -4.03 -13.09 -19.53
CA ALA A 71 -4.59 -12.09 -18.63
C ALA A 71 -5.28 -12.71 -17.41
N LEU A 72 -6.03 -13.80 -17.59
CA LEU A 72 -6.66 -14.54 -16.49
C LEU A 72 -5.63 -15.25 -15.62
N ASP A 73 -4.62 -15.84 -16.23
CA ASP A 73 -3.56 -16.55 -15.53
C ASP A 73 -2.71 -15.60 -14.68
N ASP A 74 -2.45 -14.39 -15.19
CA ASP A 74 -1.86 -13.32 -14.41
C ASP A 74 -2.74 -12.96 -13.21
N LEU A 75 -4.03 -12.70 -13.42
CA LEU A 75 -4.94 -12.33 -12.33
C LEU A 75 -5.05 -13.38 -11.23
N HIS A 76 -5.19 -14.65 -11.61
CA HIS A 76 -5.39 -15.75 -10.66
C HIS A 76 -4.10 -16.37 -10.14
N CYS A 77 -2.94 -15.73 -10.32
CA CYS A 77 -1.66 -16.25 -9.83
C CYS A 77 -1.28 -17.63 -10.39
N VAL A 78 -1.66 -17.95 -11.63
CA VAL A 78 -1.35 -19.25 -12.28
C VAL A 78 -0.51 -19.11 -13.57
N GLY A 79 -0.17 -17.88 -13.97
CA GLY A 79 0.64 -17.63 -15.16
C GLY A 79 2.09 -18.09 -15.04
N GLU A 80 2.66 -18.49 -16.18
CA GLU A 80 4.07 -18.87 -16.26
C GLU A 80 5.01 -17.67 -16.07
N GLU A 81 6.13 -17.89 -15.40
CA GLU A 81 7.17 -16.88 -15.24
C GLU A 81 7.92 -16.63 -16.56
N LEU A 82 8.36 -15.38 -16.76
CA LEU A 82 9.12 -14.99 -17.95
C LEU A 82 10.44 -15.78 -17.99
N ARG A 83 10.56 -16.71 -18.94
CA ARG A 83 11.78 -17.50 -19.14
C ARG A 83 12.76 -16.71 -19.99
N GLU A 84 13.94 -16.46 -19.45
CA GLU A 84 14.99 -15.68 -20.10
C GLU A 84 16.22 -16.57 -20.31
N THR A 85 16.79 -16.56 -21.51
CA THR A 85 18.12 -17.13 -21.76
C THR A 85 19.14 -16.02 -21.97
N PRO A 86 20.44 -16.25 -21.70
CA PRO A 86 21.48 -15.26 -21.98
C PRO A 86 21.46 -14.77 -23.44
N GLU A 87 21.21 -15.67 -24.39
CA GLU A 87 21.18 -15.38 -25.82
C GLU A 87 19.97 -14.50 -26.19
N MET A 88 18.81 -14.75 -25.57
CA MET A 88 17.62 -13.91 -25.73
C MET A 88 17.88 -12.50 -25.22
N ILE A 89 18.43 -12.37 -24.01
CA ILE A 89 18.75 -11.07 -23.41
C ILE A 89 19.74 -10.29 -24.28
N GLN A 90 20.83 -10.95 -24.71
CA GLN A 90 21.86 -10.31 -25.53
C GLN A 90 21.30 -9.82 -26.87
N ARG A 91 20.51 -10.66 -27.54
CA ARG A 91 19.88 -10.32 -28.82
C ARG A 91 18.93 -9.14 -28.66
N SER A 92 18.03 -9.18 -27.68
CA SER A 92 17.06 -8.11 -27.46
C SER A 92 17.71 -6.78 -27.05
N LEU A 93 18.81 -6.80 -26.30
CA LEU A 93 19.58 -5.58 -26.00
C LEU A 93 20.25 -5.00 -27.26
N ALA A 94 20.76 -5.85 -28.16
CA ALA A 94 21.31 -5.39 -29.44
C ALA A 94 20.22 -4.78 -30.36
N GLU A 95 19.04 -5.41 -30.41
CA GLU A 95 17.88 -4.86 -31.13
C GLU A 95 17.40 -3.55 -30.50
N PHE A 96 17.40 -3.46 -29.16
CA PHE A 96 17.01 -2.25 -28.42
C PHE A 96 17.91 -1.08 -28.78
N GLU A 97 19.23 -1.30 -28.80
CA GLU A 97 20.21 -0.32 -29.20
C GLU A 97 19.97 0.18 -30.64
N ASP A 98 19.74 -0.74 -31.60
CA ASP A 98 19.42 -0.37 -32.99
C ASP A 98 18.11 0.43 -33.08
N ALA A 99 17.08 0.03 -32.33
CA ALA A 99 15.80 0.73 -32.29
C ALA A 99 15.90 2.14 -31.68
N VAL A 100 16.70 2.33 -30.63
CA VAL A 100 16.97 3.66 -30.04
C VAL A 100 17.59 4.60 -31.08
N ARG A 101 18.60 4.14 -31.83
CA ARG A 101 19.26 4.96 -32.87
C ARG A 101 18.29 5.39 -33.98
N LYS A 102 17.29 4.56 -34.29
CA LYS A 102 16.28 4.83 -35.32
C LYS A 102 15.21 5.83 -34.86
N GLU A 103 14.82 5.80 -33.59
CA GLU A 103 13.76 6.65 -33.04
C GLU A 103 14.14 8.15 -33.03
N ARG A 104 15.45 8.47 -32.85
CA ARG A 104 15.99 9.85 -32.79
C ARG A 104 15.18 10.77 -31.87
N ASN A 105 15.18 10.47 -30.57
CA ASN A 105 14.42 11.22 -29.58
C ASN A 105 15.28 12.31 -28.88
N PRO A 106 14.87 13.59 -28.86
CA PRO A 106 15.63 14.68 -28.24
C PRO A 106 15.93 14.51 -26.74
N VAL A 107 14.99 13.96 -25.96
CA VAL A 107 15.21 13.75 -24.51
C VAL A 107 16.27 12.68 -24.26
N TYR A 108 16.35 11.68 -25.15
CA TYR A 108 17.37 10.64 -25.06
C TYR A 108 18.75 11.19 -25.37
N GLU A 109 18.90 12.00 -26.43
CA GLU A 109 20.17 12.65 -26.74
C GLU A 109 20.64 13.56 -25.60
N MET A 110 19.72 14.30 -24.98
CA MET A 110 20.01 15.08 -23.77
C MET A 110 20.52 14.18 -22.62
N ALA A 111 19.86 13.04 -22.39
CA ALA A 111 20.24 12.11 -21.33
C ALA A 111 21.61 11.45 -21.61
N VAL A 112 21.91 11.11 -22.87
CA VAL A 112 23.22 10.60 -23.30
C VAL A 112 24.31 11.64 -23.06
N ASN A 113 24.05 12.91 -23.37
CA ASN A 113 25.01 14.00 -23.14
C ASN A 113 25.29 14.25 -21.65
N GLN A 114 24.31 14.00 -20.78
CA GLN A 114 24.48 14.11 -19.33
C GLN A 114 25.24 12.92 -18.74
N ASN A 115 24.80 11.70 -19.07
CA ASN A 115 25.43 10.48 -18.57
C ASN A 115 25.08 9.29 -19.48
N ARG A 116 25.88 9.12 -20.53
CA ARG A 116 25.80 7.97 -21.45
C ARG A 116 25.80 6.64 -20.72
N ALA A 117 26.69 6.46 -19.75
CA ALA A 117 26.85 5.19 -19.04
C ALA A 117 25.58 4.78 -18.28
N HIS A 118 24.76 5.73 -17.85
CA HIS A 118 23.48 5.43 -17.19
C HIS A 118 22.41 4.95 -18.18
N VAL A 119 22.19 5.68 -19.28
CA VAL A 119 21.10 5.36 -20.24
C VAL A 119 21.44 4.21 -21.18
N GLU A 120 22.72 3.92 -21.37
CA GLU A 120 23.22 2.77 -22.12
C GLU A 120 23.45 1.52 -21.25
N ASP A 121 23.30 1.64 -19.92
CA ASP A 121 23.46 0.51 -19.01
C ASP A 121 22.47 -0.63 -19.36
N PRO A 122 22.97 -1.86 -19.56
CA PRO A 122 22.11 -3.00 -19.84
C PRO A 122 21.04 -3.24 -18.79
N LYS A 123 21.33 -3.03 -17.49
CA LYS A 123 20.34 -3.27 -16.43
C LYS A 123 19.22 -2.22 -16.50
N PHE A 124 19.55 -0.96 -16.76
CA PHE A 124 18.57 0.11 -16.99
C PHE A 124 17.61 -0.25 -18.14
N ARG A 125 18.15 -0.61 -19.31
CA ARG A 125 17.35 -0.94 -20.51
C ARG A 125 16.53 -2.22 -20.34
N LEU A 126 17.06 -3.20 -19.61
CA LEU A 126 16.40 -4.47 -19.38
C LEU A 126 15.09 -4.31 -18.60
N LYS A 127 14.96 -3.27 -17.75
CA LYS A 127 13.69 -2.94 -17.08
C LYS A 127 12.56 -2.71 -18.09
N PHE A 128 12.84 -1.99 -19.18
CA PHE A 128 11.86 -1.68 -20.23
C PHE A 128 11.52 -2.90 -21.09
N LEU A 129 12.54 -3.67 -21.47
CA LEU A 129 12.36 -4.94 -22.19
C LEU A 129 11.46 -5.89 -21.42
N ARG A 130 11.74 -6.12 -20.13
CA ARG A 130 10.93 -6.99 -19.27
C ARG A 130 9.51 -6.45 -19.09
N ALA A 131 9.35 -5.14 -18.88
CA ALA A 131 8.03 -4.51 -18.75
C ALA A 131 7.15 -4.66 -19.99
N LYS A 132 7.75 -4.79 -21.18
CA LYS A 132 7.05 -5.01 -22.46
C LYS A 132 7.26 -6.38 -23.05
N LEU A 133 7.61 -7.37 -22.22
CA LEU A 133 7.75 -8.78 -22.61
C LEU A 133 8.63 -8.95 -23.86
N TYR A 134 9.73 -8.21 -23.91
CA TYR A 134 10.71 -8.21 -24.98
C TYR A 134 10.21 -7.71 -26.36
N ASP A 135 9.10 -6.96 -26.41
CA ASP A 135 8.77 -6.14 -27.57
C ASP A 135 9.69 -4.92 -27.61
N THR A 136 10.79 -5.05 -28.36
CA THR A 136 11.86 -4.04 -28.45
C THR A 136 11.33 -2.65 -28.81
N ARG A 137 10.43 -2.55 -29.80
CA ARG A 137 9.89 -1.27 -30.27
C ARG A 137 9.04 -0.59 -29.19
N LYS A 138 8.14 -1.34 -28.53
CA LYS A 138 7.35 -0.81 -27.41
C LYS A 138 8.22 -0.43 -26.21
N SER A 139 9.30 -1.19 -25.98
CA SER A 139 10.25 -0.94 -24.89
C SER A 139 11.00 0.38 -25.07
N VAL A 140 11.51 0.64 -26.29
CA VAL A 140 12.20 1.89 -26.63
C VAL A 140 11.27 3.09 -26.45
N ARG A 141 10.06 3.05 -27.00
CA ARG A 141 9.08 4.14 -26.84
C ARG A 141 8.76 4.41 -25.38
N LYS A 142 8.59 3.36 -24.58
CA LYS A 142 8.34 3.48 -23.15
C LYS A 142 9.53 4.12 -22.41
N MET A 143 10.77 3.77 -22.78
CA MET A 143 11.95 4.44 -22.25
C MET A 143 11.97 5.94 -22.60
N MET A 144 11.59 6.31 -23.82
CA MET A 144 11.52 7.74 -24.19
C MET A 144 10.47 8.48 -23.36
N SER A 145 9.24 7.96 -23.28
CA SER A 145 8.19 8.56 -22.45
C SER A 145 8.57 8.63 -20.97
N PHE A 146 9.33 7.64 -20.47
CA PHE A 146 9.86 7.66 -19.11
C PHE A 146 10.84 8.81 -18.87
N LEU A 147 11.77 9.03 -19.80
CA LEU A 147 12.76 10.12 -19.71
C LEU A 147 12.08 11.49 -19.85
N GLU A 148 11.08 11.63 -20.74
CA GLU A 148 10.27 12.85 -20.87
C GLU A 148 9.49 13.15 -19.59
N CYS A 149 8.87 12.12 -19.00
CA CYS A 149 8.17 12.23 -17.73
C CYS A 149 9.12 12.66 -16.61
N LYS A 150 10.31 12.03 -16.54
CA LYS A 150 11.33 12.40 -15.56
C LYS A 150 11.79 13.85 -15.72
N ALA A 151 12.04 14.30 -16.95
CA ALA A 151 12.39 15.68 -17.25
C ALA A 151 11.31 16.67 -16.79
N LYS A 152 10.03 16.34 -17.04
CA LYS A 152 8.88 17.17 -16.63
C LYS A 152 8.84 17.40 -15.11
N TYR A 153 9.04 16.34 -14.31
CA TYR A 153 8.80 16.43 -12.87
C TYR A 153 10.04 16.71 -12.02
N PHE A 154 11.25 16.44 -12.54
CA PHE A 154 12.50 16.60 -11.79
C PHE A 154 13.46 17.60 -12.43
N GLY A 155 13.14 18.11 -13.62
CA GLY A 155 14.02 19.00 -14.38
C GLY A 155 14.94 18.25 -15.32
N ASN A 156 15.44 18.98 -16.32
CA ASN A 156 16.27 18.41 -17.39
C ASN A 156 17.60 17.87 -16.87
N ASP A 157 18.20 18.49 -15.85
CA ASP A 157 19.52 18.15 -15.28
C ASP A 157 19.57 16.79 -14.56
N LYS A 158 18.42 16.18 -14.26
CA LYS A 158 18.32 14.94 -13.47
C LYS A 158 17.94 13.73 -14.32
N VAL A 159 17.83 13.89 -15.63
CA VAL A 159 17.24 12.86 -16.49
C VAL A 159 18.11 11.60 -16.54
N ALA A 160 19.43 11.75 -16.53
CA ALA A 160 20.39 10.66 -16.68
C ALA A 160 21.01 10.14 -15.35
N ARG A 161 20.31 10.28 -14.22
CA ARG A 161 20.72 9.68 -12.93
C ARG A 161 19.52 9.22 -12.12
N GLU A 162 19.71 8.33 -11.15
CA GLU A 162 18.64 8.02 -10.20
C GLU A 162 18.22 9.28 -9.42
N ILE A 163 16.92 9.39 -9.15
CA ILE A 163 16.35 10.46 -8.31
C ILE A 163 16.69 10.14 -6.85
N ASP A 164 17.19 11.15 -6.15
CA ASP A 164 17.56 11.06 -4.75
C ASP A 164 16.45 11.56 -3.83
N LEU A 165 16.47 11.18 -2.55
CA LEU A 165 15.60 11.77 -1.54
C LEU A 165 15.74 13.30 -1.48
N SER A 166 16.95 13.83 -1.69
CA SER A 166 17.19 15.28 -1.72
C SER A 166 16.58 15.99 -2.94
N ASP A 167 16.11 15.23 -3.95
CA ASP A 167 15.39 15.79 -5.10
C ASP A 167 13.89 15.94 -4.85
N LEU A 168 13.38 15.39 -3.73
CA LEU A 168 12.00 15.54 -3.31
C LEU A 168 11.84 16.82 -2.49
N SER A 169 10.72 17.52 -2.68
CA SER A 169 10.41 18.71 -1.87
C SER A 169 10.01 18.32 -0.45
N LYS A 170 9.99 19.29 0.48
CA LYS A 170 9.55 19.07 1.87
C LYS A 170 8.14 18.46 1.91
N GLU A 171 7.23 19.01 1.11
CA GLU A 171 5.86 18.52 0.97
C GLU A 171 5.81 17.07 0.45
N ASP A 172 6.66 16.72 -0.53
CA ASP A 172 6.72 15.34 -1.04
C ASP A 172 7.22 14.36 0.02
N MET A 173 8.22 14.77 0.79
CA MET A 173 8.80 13.98 1.88
C MET A 173 7.79 13.76 3.00
N GLU A 174 7.10 14.81 3.45
CA GLU A 174 6.03 14.72 4.45
C GLU A 174 4.90 13.80 3.99
N LEU A 175 4.44 13.94 2.74
CA LEU A 175 3.40 13.08 2.17
C LEU A 175 3.85 11.62 2.07
N MET A 176 5.08 11.37 1.63
CA MET A 176 5.65 10.03 1.59
C MET A 176 5.71 9.40 2.99
N LEU A 177 6.23 10.15 3.97
CA LEU A 177 6.33 9.73 5.38
C LEU A 177 4.97 9.66 6.11
N SER A 178 3.90 10.21 5.53
CA SER A 178 2.54 10.06 6.06
C SER A 178 1.89 8.69 5.77
N GLY A 179 2.48 7.89 4.89
CA GLY A 179 1.94 6.57 4.53
C GLY A 179 1.05 6.57 3.31
N LEU A 180 1.27 7.49 2.37
CA LEU A 180 0.49 7.64 1.14
C LEU A 180 0.41 6.34 0.30
N PHE A 181 1.47 5.54 0.37
CA PHE A 181 1.58 4.21 -0.25
C PHE A 181 1.81 3.15 0.82
N HIS A 182 1.28 1.95 0.57
CA HIS A 182 1.66 0.79 1.37
C HIS A 182 2.09 -0.35 0.46
N VAL A 183 3.37 -0.71 0.54
CA VAL A 183 3.89 -1.96 -0.02
C VAL A 183 3.63 -3.05 1.01
N GLN A 184 2.82 -4.03 0.64
CA GLN A 184 2.46 -5.12 1.53
C GLN A 184 3.71 -5.97 1.83
N ASP A 185 3.88 -6.30 3.12
CA ASP A 185 5.03 -7.10 3.58
C ASP A 185 5.01 -8.52 2.96
N GLU A 186 3.85 -9.17 2.96
CA GLU A 186 3.68 -10.44 2.26
C GLU A 186 3.39 -10.25 0.76
N ARG A 187 3.86 -11.22 -0.01
CA ARG A 187 3.62 -11.28 -1.46
C ARG A 187 2.36 -12.06 -1.76
N ASP A 188 1.80 -11.86 -2.94
CA ASP A 188 0.71 -12.72 -3.38
C ASP A 188 1.17 -14.17 -3.60
N ARG A 189 0.22 -15.07 -3.91
CA ARG A 189 0.49 -16.50 -4.12
C ARG A 189 1.56 -16.79 -5.18
N ARG A 190 1.81 -15.89 -6.13
CA ARG A 190 2.84 -16.02 -7.17
C ARG A 190 4.16 -15.33 -6.81
N GLY A 191 4.25 -14.71 -5.63
CA GLY A 191 5.43 -13.98 -5.17
C GLY A 191 5.55 -12.57 -5.75
N ARG A 192 4.44 -11.97 -6.19
CA ARG A 192 4.41 -10.58 -6.69
C ARG A 192 4.27 -9.60 -5.53
N VAL A 193 4.88 -8.42 -5.70
CA VAL A 193 4.70 -7.30 -4.78
C VAL A 193 3.27 -6.79 -4.90
N VAL A 194 2.61 -6.57 -3.76
CA VAL A 194 1.27 -5.99 -3.68
C VAL A 194 1.38 -4.54 -3.18
N LEU A 195 0.97 -3.59 -4.02
CA LEU A 195 0.98 -2.17 -3.73
C LEU A 195 -0.44 -1.67 -3.46
N HIS A 196 -0.65 -1.06 -2.30
CA HIS A 196 -1.94 -0.54 -1.87
C HIS A 196 -1.99 0.98 -2.01
N PHE A 197 -3.13 1.43 -2.54
CA PHE A 197 -3.48 2.84 -2.73
C PHE A 197 -4.77 3.12 -1.95
N PHE A 198 -4.81 4.22 -1.21
CA PHE A 198 -5.97 4.59 -0.40
C PHE A 198 -6.60 5.89 -0.90
N GLY A 199 -7.84 5.81 -1.41
CA GLY A 199 -8.57 6.98 -1.90
C GLY A 199 -8.58 8.14 -0.90
N LYS A 200 -8.77 7.84 0.39
CA LYS A 200 -8.75 8.83 1.49
C LYS A 200 -7.40 9.56 1.62
N LEU A 201 -6.27 8.86 1.45
CA LEU A 201 -4.94 9.46 1.56
C LEU A 201 -4.57 10.24 0.29
N LEU A 202 -4.94 9.72 -0.88
CA LEU A 202 -4.69 10.37 -2.17
C LEU A 202 -5.37 11.75 -2.30
N ARG A 203 -6.42 12.03 -1.52
CA ARG A 203 -7.05 13.37 -1.47
C ARG A 203 -6.15 14.45 -0.88
N ARG A 204 -5.09 14.09 -0.17
CA ARG A 204 -4.17 15.02 0.49
C ARG A 204 -3.08 15.55 -0.43
N CYS A 205 -2.89 14.95 -1.60
CA CYS A 205 -1.78 15.27 -2.50
C CYS A 205 -2.27 15.81 -3.85
N LYS A 206 -1.48 16.71 -4.45
CA LYS A 206 -1.64 17.08 -5.86
C LYS A 206 -1.07 15.97 -6.75
N ALA A 207 -1.44 15.98 -8.04
CA ALA A 207 -0.95 15.00 -9.00
C ALA A 207 0.59 14.99 -9.06
N ASP A 208 1.19 16.18 -9.09
CA ASP A 208 2.64 16.36 -9.10
C ASP A 208 3.35 15.72 -7.90
N ASN A 209 2.83 15.90 -6.69
CA ASN A 209 3.41 15.28 -5.49
C ASN A 209 3.32 13.75 -5.60
N LEU A 210 2.13 13.25 -5.95
CA LEU A 210 1.90 11.81 -6.07
C LEU A 210 2.81 11.18 -7.12
N ILE A 211 3.06 11.87 -8.23
CA ILE A 211 3.93 11.40 -9.30
C ILE A 211 5.38 11.37 -8.83
N ARG A 212 5.90 12.45 -8.22
CA ARG A 212 7.30 12.47 -7.74
C ARG A 212 7.56 11.38 -6.70
N ILE A 213 6.63 11.22 -5.75
CA ILE A 213 6.72 10.17 -4.72
C ILE A 213 6.62 8.77 -5.37
N SER A 214 5.67 8.56 -6.28
CA SER A 214 5.53 7.29 -7.01
C SER A 214 6.78 6.98 -7.82
N TYR A 215 7.43 7.98 -8.42
CA TYR A 215 8.65 7.79 -9.18
C TYR A 215 9.73 7.20 -8.29
N TYR A 216 9.96 7.79 -7.11
CA TYR A 216 10.96 7.31 -6.17
C TYR A 216 10.65 5.88 -5.66
N ILE A 217 9.43 5.65 -5.16
CA ILE A 217 9.06 4.35 -4.57
C ILE A 217 8.98 3.28 -5.67
N ILE A 218 8.35 3.55 -6.79
CA ILE A 218 8.02 2.50 -7.75
C ILE A 218 9.14 2.32 -8.76
N PHE A 219 9.67 3.40 -9.32
CA PHE A 219 10.65 3.32 -10.40
C PHE A 219 12.09 3.31 -9.90
N ASN A 220 12.45 4.08 -8.86
CA ASN A 220 13.81 4.00 -8.32
C ASN A 220 14.00 2.85 -7.34
N THR A 221 12.93 2.40 -6.69
CA THR A 221 13.05 1.34 -5.67
C THR A 221 12.51 0.01 -6.18
N LEU A 222 11.20 -0.11 -6.37
CA LEU A 222 10.59 -1.41 -6.68
C LEU A 222 11.03 -1.97 -8.03
N SER A 223 11.22 -1.12 -9.05
CA SER A 223 11.58 -1.59 -10.40
C SER A 223 12.94 -2.27 -10.49
N PHE A 224 13.81 -2.15 -9.48
CA PHE A 224 15.08 -2.87 -9.42
C PHE A 224 14.95 -4.31 -8.92
N LEU A 225 13.83 -4.64 -8.26
CA LEU A 225 13.62 -5.98 -7.72
C LEU A 225 13.41 -6.97 -8.89
N PRO A 226 14.19 -8.08 -8.96
CA PRO A 226 14.06 -9.06 -10.05
C PRO A 226 12.63 -9.61 -10.22
N ASP A 227 11.95 -9.87 -9.09
CA ASP A 227 10.56 -10.33 -9.10
C ASP A 227 9.62 -9.28 -9.71
N VAL A 228 9.81 -7.99 -9.42
CA VAL A 228 8.96 -6.92 -9.98
C VAL A 228 9.14 -6.86 -11.49
N GLN A 229 10.36 -6.97 -11.98
CA GLN A 229 10.62 -6.92 -13.42
C GLN A 229 10.07 -8.15 -14.15
N ARG A 230 10.20 -9.35 -13.57
CA ARG A 230 9.78 -10.61 -14.23
C ARG A 230 8.30 -10.91 -14.04
N LYS A 231 7.80 -10.80 -12.82
CA LYS A 231 6.45 -11.21 -12.42
C LYS A 231 5.45 -10.06 -12.48
N GLY A 232 5.92 -8.81 -12.53
CA GLY A 232 5.09 -7.62 -12.44
C GLY A 232 4.62 -7.35 -11.01
N ILE A 233 3.71 -6.40 -10.87
CA ILE A 233 3.12 -6.02 -9.58
C ILE A 233 1.61 -6.19 -9.56
N VAL A 234 1.05 -6.30 -8.36
CA VAL A 234 -0.38 -6.24 -8.11
C VAL A 234 -0.71 -4.91 -7.43
N ALA A 235 -1.68 -4.18 -7.97
CA ALA A 235 -2.18 -2.96 -7.35
C ALA A 235 -3.53 -3.23 -6.69
N VAL A 236 -3.72 -2.72 -5.47
CA VAL A 236 -4.99 -2.75 -4.77
C VAL A 236 -5.37 -1.30 -4.44
N TYR A 237 -6.42 -0.82 -5.07
CA TYR A 237 -7.05 0.45 -4.72
C TYR A 237 -8.17 0.19 -3.72
N ASN A 238 -8.11 0.84 -2.56
CA ASN A 238 -9.18 0.86 -1.57
C ASN A 238 -9.68 2.30 -1.40
N ASP A 239 -10.98 2.55 -1.52
CA ASP A 239 -11.50 3.91 -1.32
C ASP A 239 -11.31 4.42 0.13
N ALA A 240 -11.11 3.50 1.09
CA ALA A 240 -10.95 3.70 2.52
C ALA A 240 -11.97 4.68 3.14
N THR A 241 -13.16 4.79 2.55
CA THR A 241 -14.20 5.73 3.00
C THR A 241 -15.06 5.04 4.05
N LEU A 242 -15.08 5.58 5.26
CA LEU A 242 -15.86 4.99 6.36
C LEU A 242 -17.36 5.33 6.23
N PRO A 243 -18.25 4.53 6.85
CA PRO A 243 -19.68 4.84 6.89
C PRO A 243 -19.94 6.25 7.44
N GLY A 244 -20.71 7.05 6.69
CA GLY A 244 -21.03 8.44 7.04
C GLY A 244 -20.01 9.49 6.58
N GLU A 245 -18.85 9.09 6.04
CA GLU A 245 -17.91 10.03 5.44
C GLU A 245 -18.33 10.42 4.02
N THR A 246 -18.15 11.70 3.66
CA THR A 246 -18.39 12.16 2.31
C THR A 246 -17.33 11.61 1.36
N PHE A 247 -17.81 11.01 0.30
CA PHE A 247 -16.95 10.59 -0.79
C PHE A 247 -16.73 11.74 -1.76
N SER A 248 -15.48 11.95 -2.11
CA SER A 248 -15.04 12.87 -3.14
C SER A 248 -14.14 12.13 -4.12
N MET A 249 -14.44 12.31 -5.40
CA MET A 249 -13.64 11.77 -6.48
C MET A 249 -12.48 12.70 -6.82
N PRO A 250 -11.29 12.14 -7.09
CA PRO A 250 -10.28 12.89 -7.79
C PRO A 250 -10.84 13.40 -9.13
N GLY A 251 -10.53 14.63 -9.50
CA GLY A 251 -10.95 15.18 -10.78
C GLY A 251 -10.37 14.41 -11.97
N PHE A 252 -11.04 14.47 -13.12
CA PHE A 252 -10.61 13.77 -14.33
C PHE A 252 -9.16 14.11 -14.74
N SER A 253 -8.75 15.38 -14.63
CA SER A 253 -7.38 15.80 -14.96
C SER A 253 -6.34 15.10 -14.08
N PHE A 254 -6.61 14.99 -12.78
CA PHE A 254 -5.74 14.28 -11.84
C PHE A 254 -5.60 12.81 -12.26
N ILE A 255 -6.71 12.12 -12.52
CA ILE A 255 -6.70 10.71 -12.90
C ILE A 255 -5.90 10.49 -14.19
N LYS A 256 -6.16 11.31 -15.21
CA LYS A 256 -5.47 11.23 -16.51
C LYS A 256 -3.96 11.43 -16.36
N GLU A 257 -3.53 12.38 -15.54
CA GLU A 257 -2.12 12.65 -15.31
C GLU A 257 -1.41 11.51 -14.57
N ILE A 258 -2.04 10.92 -13.55
CA ILE A 258 -1.52 9.75 -12.84
C ILE A 258 -1.44 8.53 -13.76
N GLN A 259 -2.46 8.30 -14.60
CA GLN A 259 -2.45 7.21 -15.57
C GLN A 259 -1.33 7.36 -16.59
N GLY A 260 -1.18 8.56 -17.17
CA GLY A 260 -0.09 8.85 -18.10
C GLY A 260 1.30 8.64 -17.48
N PHE A 261 1.45 8.94 -16.19
CA PHE A 261 2.67 8.64 -15.45
C PHE A 261 2.94 7.13 -15.34
N PHE A 262 1.97 6.34 -14.87
CA PHE A 262 2.13 4.88 -14.74
C PHE A 262 2.38 4.21 -16.10
N ASP A 263 1.73 4.71 -17.15
CA ASP A 263 1.94 4.28 -18.53
C ASP A 263 3.34 4.60 -19.06
N SER A 264 4.05 5.56 -18.49
CA SER A 264 5.43 5.89 -18.89
C SER A 264 6.48 4.95 -18.27
N GLY A 265 6.19 4.33 -17.11
CA GLY A 265 7.18 3.58 -16.33
C GLY A 265 7.56 2.20 -16.84
N PRO A 266 8.75 1.67 -16.50
CA PRO A 266 9.18 0.30 -16.79
C PRO A 266 8.54 -0.72 -15.83
N LEU A 267 7.21 -0.75 -15.80
CA LEU A 267 6.42 -1.58 -14.91
C LEU A 267 5.32 -2.32 -15.68
N ARG A 268 4.96 -3.51 -15.18
CA ARG A 268 3.85 -4.31 -15.68
C ARG A 268 2.89 -4.62 -14.53
N PHE A 269 1.65 -4.13 -14.64
CA PHE A 269 0.59 -4.54 -13.73
C PHE A 269 0.09 -5.92 -14.15
N SER A 270 0.18 -6.88 -13.23
CA SER A 270 -0.26 -8.26 -13.45
C SER A 270 -1.58 -8.55 -12.74
N GLY A 271 -2.08 -7.60 -11.96
CA GLY A 271 -3.41 -7.58 -11.39
C GLY A 271 -3.68 -6.19 -10.83
N ILE A 272 -4.87 -5.66 -11.05
CA ILE A 272 -5.34 -4.40 -10.48
C ILE A 272 -6.70 -4.68 -9.86
N HIS A 273 -6.85 -4.39 -8.57
CA HIS A 273 -8.07 -4.64 -7.81
C HIS A 273 -8.62 -3.34 -7.26
N TYR A 274 -9.82 -2.96 -7.70
CA TYR A 274 -10.55 -1.82 -7.16
C TYR A 274 -11.57 -2.30 -6.14
N CYS A 275 -11.27 -2.08 -4.87
CA CYS A 275 -12.15 -2.40 -3.74
C CYS A 275 -12.99 -1.17 -3.38
N LEU A 276 -14.28 -1.21 -3.74
CA LEU A 276 -15.22 -0.11 -3.53
C LEU A 276 -16.31 -0.54 -2.56
N HIS A 277 -16.47 0.19 -1.47
CA HIS A 277 -17.48 -0.12 -0.47
C HIS A 277 -18.89 0.12 -1.03
N ALA A 278 -19.82 -0.81 -0.79
CA ALA A 278 -21.21 -0.62 -1.17
C ALA A 278 -21.87 0.44 -0.26
N ARG A 279 -22.33 1.55 -0.85
CA ARG A 279 -23.00 2.64 -0.12
C ARG A 279 -24.50 2.59 -0.34
N GLY A 280 -25.18 1.80 0.48
CA GLY A 280 -26.61 1.53 0.31
C GLY A 280 -26.89 0.66 -0.91
N HIS A 281 -28.11 0.74 -1.44
CA HIS A 281 -28.57 -0.13 -2.53
C HIS A 281 -28.21 0.36 -3.94
N ASN A 282 -27.65 1.56 -4.07
CA ASN A 282 -27.35 2.19 -5.37
C ASN A 282 -25.83 2.19 -5.64
N LEU A 283 -25.42 1.54 -6.73
CA LEU A 283 -24.02 1.45 -7.18
C LEU A 283 -23.65 2.48 -8.26
N ALA A 284 -24.53 3.39 -8.65
CA ALA A 284 -24.28 4.35 -9.74
C ALA A 284 -23.00 5.17 -9.53
N LEU A 285 -22.77 5.66 -8.29
CA LEU A 285 -21.55 6.37 -7.95
C LEU A 285 -20.33 5.44 -8.11
N ASN A 286 -20.37 4.25 -7.53
CA ASN A 286 -19.33 3.22 -7.64
C ASN A 286 -19.00 2.88 -9.11
N ASN A 287 -20.01 2.71 -9.96
CA ASN A 287 -19.87 2.43 -11.37
C ASN A 287 -19.29 3.61 -12.16
N ALA A 288 -19.68 4.85 -11.84
CA ALA A 288 -19.13 6.04 -12.48
C ALA A 288 -17.63 6.18 -12.18
N ILE A 289 -17.23 5.93 -10.94
CA ILE A 289 -15.83 5.91 -10.50
C ILE A 289 -15.04 4.88 -11.29
N ALA A 290 -15.52 3.64 -11.26
CA ALA A 290 -14.88 2.52 -11.94
C ALA A 290 -14.78 2.77 -13.46
N SER A 291 -15.84 3.27 -14.09
CA SER A 291 -15.84 3.58 -15.52
C SER A 291 -14.84 4.68 -15.87
N LEU A 292 -14.73 5.72 -15.04
CA LEU A 292 -13.77 6.81 -15.25
C LEU A 292 -12.33 6.30 -15.23
N PHE A 293 -11.99 5.43 -14.27
CA PHE A 293 -10.67 4.82 -14.19
C PHE A 293 -10.42 3.85 -15.34
N LEU A 294 -11.34 2.92 -15.60
CA LEU A 294 -11.18 1.91 -16.65
C LEU A 294 -10.96 2.55 -18.02
N ASN A 295 -11.78 3.53 -18.41
CA ASN A 295 -11.69 4.15 -19.74
C ASN A 295 -10.35 4.84 -20.02
N GLY A 296 -9.64 5.27 -18.97
CA GLY A 296 -8.31 5.90 -19.10
C GLY A 296 -7.13 4.93 -19.14
N MET A 297 -7.33 3.64 -18.84
CA MET A 297 -6.25 2.65 -18.84
C MET A 297 -5.99 2.08 -20.22
N ALA A 298 -4.75 1.68 -20.50
CA ALA A 298 -4.45 0.85 -21.67
C ALA A 298 -5.19 -0.50 -21.61
N GLN A 299 -5.56 -1.06 -22.77
CA GLN A 299 -6.31 -2.33 -22.86
C GLN A 299 -5.63 -3.48 -22.09
N CYS A 300 -4.29 -3.56 -22.12
CA CYS A 300 -3.53 -4.60 -21.44
C CYS A 300 -3.69 -4.58 -19.90
N ASP A 301 -3.94 -3.40 -19.34
CA ASP A 301 -4.13 -3.18 -17.91
C ASP A 301 -5.61 -3.29 -17.54
N ARG A 302 -6.52 -2.79 -18.40
CA ARG A 302 -7.98 -2.98 -18.25
C ARG A 302 -8.35 -4.45 -18.09
N VAL A 303 -7.82 -5.32 -18.96
CA VAL A 303 -8.15 -6.77 -18.93
C VAL A 303 -7.62 -7.47 -17.68
N ARG A 304 -6.60 -6.89 -17.04
CA ARG A 304 -6.01 -7.31 -15.75
C ARG A 304 -6.61 -6.56 -14.56
N THR A 305 -7.69 -5.83 -14.76
CA THR A 305 -8.40 -5.11 -13.69
C THR A 305 -9.64 -5.88 -13.25
N ARG A 306 -9.90 -5.91 -11.95
CA ARG A 306 -11.15 -6.41 -11.34
C ARG A 306 -11.70 -5.37 -10.39
N ILE A 307 -13.01 -5.16 -10.48
CA ILE A 307 -13.74 -4.27 -9.58
C ILE A 307 -14.52 -5.15 -8.60
N HIS A 308 -14.34 -4.82 -7.34
CA HIS A 308 -14.85 -5.56 -6.20
C HIS A 308 -15.80 -4.66 -5.44
N TYR A 309 -17.01 -5.16 -5.20
CA TYR A 309 -18.05 -4.49 -4.43
C TYR A 309 -18.43 -5.35 -3.23
N GLY A 310 -18.70 -4.70 -2.11
CA GLY A 310 -19.23 -5.36 -0.93
C GLY A 310 -18.89 -4.66 0.37
N SER A 311 -19.18 -5.35 1.46
CA SER A 311 -18.65 -5.09 2.80
C SER A 311 -17.14 -5.34 2.85
N ILE A 312 -16.48 -4.78 3.85
CA ILE A 312 -15.02 -4.95 4.05
C ILE A 312 -14.62 -6.42 4.07
N MET A 313 -15.41 -7.25 4.74
CA MET A 313 -15.18 -8.69 4.84
C MET A 313 -15.29 -9.37 3.47
N GLU A 314 -16.33 -9.05 2.69
CA GLU A 314 -16.48 -9.59 1.32
C GLU A 314 -15.33 -9.15 0.42
N LEU A 315 -14.90 -7.89 0.49
CA LEU A 315 -13.77 -7.37 -0.27
C LEU A 315 -12.47 -8.12 0.10
N GLN A 316 -12.23 -8.39 1.39
CA GLN A 316 -11.08 -9.18 1.83
C GLN A 316 -11.12 -10.61 1.31
N TYR A 317 -12.26 -11.31 1.41
CA TYR A 317 -12.39 -12.66 0.86
C TYR A 317 -12.21 -12.70 -0.67
N GLN A 318 -12.73 -11.69 -1.38
CA GLN A 318 -12.51 -11.55 -2.82
C GLN A 318 -11.02 -11.40 -3.13
N LEU A 319 -10.28 -10.52 -2.46
CA LEU A 319 -8.83 -10.37 -2.66
C LEU A 319 -8.06 -11.67 -2.36
N GLN A 320 -8.45 -12.40 -1.30
CA GLN A 320 -7.85 -13.69 -0.97
C GLN A 320 -8.05 -14.72 -2.09
N SER A 321 -9.19 -14.70 -2.79
CA SER A 321 -9.42 -15.58 -3.95
C SER A 321 -8.49 -15.32 -5.14
N TYR A 322 -7.91 -14.12 -5.23
CA TYR A 322 -6.85 -13.77 -6.19
C TYR A 322 -5.44 -14.02 -5.65
N GLY A 323 -5.31 -14.64 -4.47
CA GLY A 323 -4.04 -15.03 -3.87
C GLY A 323 -3.37 -13.92 -3.07
N ILE A 324 -4.07 -12.84 -2.71
CA ILE A 324 -3.53 -11.75 -1.88
C ILE A 324 -3.70 -12.11 -0.40
N PRO A 325 -2.63 -12.19 0.40
CA PRO A 325 -2.73 -12.56 1.80
C PRO A 325 -3.36 -11.46 2.65
N LEU A 326 -4.13 -11.86 3.67
CA LEU A 326 -4.87 -10.95 4.55
C LEU A 326 -4.12 -10.59 5.84
N SER A 327 -3.13 -11.40 6.24
CA SER A 327 -2.32 -11.24 7.46
C SER A 327 -1.64 -9.87 7.55
N THR A 328 -1.14 -9.37 6.42
CA THR A 328 -0.45 -8.06 6.34
C THR A 328 -1.22 -7.03 5.52
N ILE A 329 -2.54 -7.20 5.35
CA ILE A 329 -3.34 -6.23 4.59
C ILE A 329 -3.47 -4.91 5.38
N PRO A 330 -3.33 -3.73 4.73
CA PRO A 330 -3.24 -2.45 5.44
C PRO A 330 -4.58 -1.81 5.78
N PHE A 331 -5.65 -2.58 5.86
CA PHE A 331 -6.95 -2.11 6.35
C PHE A 331 -7.60 -3.15 7.25
N GLY A 332 -8.12 -2.70 8.38
CA GLY A 332 -8.75 -3.55 9.38
C GLY A 332 -10.13 -4.04 8.96
N VAL A 333 -10.73 -4.92 9.76
CA VAL A 333 -12.08 -5.48 9.56
C VAL A 333 -13.20 -4.41 9.54
N ARG A 334 -12.92 -3.20 10.02
CA ARG A 334 -13.82 -2.04 9.99
C ARG A 334 -13.50 -1.05 8.86
N GLY A 335 -12.59 -1.40 7.95
CA GLY A 335 -12.23 -0.58 6.79
C GLY A 335 -11.29 0.58 7.11
N ASN A 336 -10.91 0.75 8.39
CA ASN A 336 -9.93 1.73 8.79
C ASN A 336 -8.54 1.32 8.28
N ILE A 337 -7.80 2.31 7.77
CA ILE A 337 -6.41 2.11 7.38
C ILE A 337 -5.60 1.78 8.63
N ARG A 338 -4.74 0.77 8.52
CA ARG A 338 -3.82 0.35 9.57
C ARG A 338 -2.62 1.28 9.61
N ASN A 339 -2.80 2.44 10.24
CA ASN A 339 -1.75 3.45 10.39
C ASN A 339 -0.51 2.91 11.10
N ASP A 340 -0.66 1.85 11.91
CA ASP A 340 0.46 1.17 12.56
C ASP A 340 1.45 0.60 11.54
N ILE A 341 1.00 0.10 10.40
CA ILE A 341 1.87 -0.56 9.40
C ILE A 341 2.16 0.31 8.17
N LEU A 342 1.62 1.51 8.11
CA LEU A 342 1.99 2.46 7.07
C LEU A 342 3.49 2.78 7.18
N ASN A 343 4.17 2.85 6.04
CA ASN A 343 5.61 3.09 5.92
C ASN A 343 6.59 2.07 6.51
N VAL A 344 6.15 1.04 7.23
CA VAL A 344 7.07 0.00 7.78
C VAL A 344 7.97 -0.59 6.71
N TRP A 345 7.41 -0.91 5.54
CA TRP A 345 8.19 -1.42 4.41
C TRP A 345 9.22 -0.39 3.92
N PHE A 346 8.81 0.88 3.81
CA PHE A 346 9.68 1.95 3.34
C PHE A 346 10.83 2.20 4.31
N GLU A 347 10.56 2.25 5.62
CA GLU A 347 11.59 2.36 6.64
C GLU A 347 12.58 1.19 6.61
N ARG A 348 12.06 -0.04 6.44
CA ARG A 348 12.89 -1.24 6.32
C ARG A 348 13.78 -1.14 5.08
N HIS A 349 13.20 -0.75 3.95
CA HIS A 349 13.93 -0.56 2.71
C HIS A 349 15.07 0.46 2.88
N LEU A 350 14.79 1.63 3.48
CA LEU A 350 15.80 2.66 3.72
C LEU A 350 16.92 2.19 4.67
N LYS A 351 16.61 1.32 5.63
CA LYS A 351 17.63 0.71 6.50
C LYS A 351 18.51 -0.26 5.71
N GLU A 352 17.90 -1.15 4.93
CA GLU A 352 18.61 -2.14 4.11
C GLU A 352 19.49 -1.49 3.04
N THR A 353 19.10 -0.32 2.52
CA THR A 353 19.89 0.44 1.53
C THR A 353 20.82 1.48 2.15
N ASN A 354 20.97 1.52 3.48
CA ASN A 354 21.76 2.52 4.21
C ASN A 354 21.37 3.98 3.91
N GLN A 355 20.12 4.22 3.51
CA GLN A 355 19.56 5.56 3.28
C GLN A 355 18.88 6.16 4.51
N SER A 356 18.74 5.39 5.60
CA SER A 356 18.10 5.86 6.85
C SER A 356 18.79 7.08 7.48
N ILE A 357 20.13 7.12 7.51
CA ILE A 357 20.91 8.25 8.01
C ILE A 357 20.62 9.50 7.16
N ARG A 358 20.69 9.33 5.83
CA ARG A 358 20.44 10.42 4.89
C ARG A 358 19.02 10.97 4.98
N LEU A 359 18.02 10.11 5.15
CA LEU A 359 16.64 10.54 5.38
C LEU A 359 16.54 11.40 6.64
N HIS A 360 17.19 11.00 7.72
CA HIS A 360 17.17 11.72 8.98
C HIS A 360 17.84 13.10 8.87
N GLU A 361 19.02 13.18 8.24
CA GLU A 361 19.71 14.44 7.95
C GLU A 361 18.82 15.39 7.13
N LEU A 362 18.27 14.90 6.02
CA LEU A 362 17.38 15.70 5.17
C LEU A 362 16.13 16.16 5.92
N SER A 363 15.56 15.30 6.76
CA SER A 363 14.34 15.62 7.49
C SER A 363 14.59 16.67 8.59
N GLN A 364 15.79 16.70 9.18
CA GLN A 364 16.22 17.80 10.06
C GLN A 364 16.42 19.09 9.28
N ASP A 365 17.16 19.04 8.17
CA ASP A 365 17.43 20.21 7.31
C ASP A 365 16.15 20.84 6.75
N MET A 366 15.16 20.01 6.46
CA MET A 366 13.85 20.43 5.94
C MET A 366 12.85 20.77 7.06
N GLU A 367 13.20 20.60 8.33
CA GLU A 367 12.30 20.82 9.48
C GLU A 367 10.99 20.00 9.40
N ILE A 368 11.09 18.72 9.06
CA ILE A 368 9.93 17.81 9.02
C ILE A 368 9.58 17.36 10.44
N GLU A 369 8.29 17.42 10.80
CA GLU A 369 7.81 17.04 12.14
C GLU A 369 8.21 15.61 12.50
N SER A 370 8.80 15.43 13.69
CA SER A 370 9.24 14.13 14.20
C SER A 370 8.09 13.11 14.32
N ASP A 371 6.87 13.58 14.52
CA ASP A 371 5.68 12.75 14.71
C ASP A 371 5.23 12.08 13.41
N LEU A 372 5.56 12.67 12.24
CA LEU A 372 5.38 12.02 10.94
C LEU A 372 6.44 10.96 10.66
N MET A 373 7.61 11.08 11.30
CA MET A 373 8.76 10.24 10.96
C MET A 373 8.72 8.85 11.58
N GLY A 374 7.96 8.57 12.65
CA GLY A 374 7.94 7.25 13.32
C GLY A 374 9.31 6.75 13.84
N TYR A 375 10.39 7.49 13.55
CA TYR A 375 11.78 7.20 13.79
C TYR A 375 12.15 7.68 15.20
N HIS A 376 12.46 6.74 16.09
CA HIS A 376 13.49 6.98 17.10
C HIS A 376 14.81 6.48 16.51
N VAL A 377 15.70 7.40 16.16
CA VAL A 377 17.13 7.09 16.02
C VAL A 377 17.66 6.79 17.42
N PRO A 378 18.40 5.70 17.66
CA PRO A 378 19.19 5.59 18.88
C PRO A 378 20.19 6.75 18.86
N GLN A 379 19.96 7.76 19.70
CA GLN A 379 21.00 8.77 19.92
C GLN A 379 22.22 8.04 20.49
N GLU A 380 23.33 8.08 19.76
CA GLU A 380 24.64 7.93 20.37
C GLU A 380 24.78 9.05 21.40
N GLN A 381 24.51 8.72 22.67
CA GLN A 381 24.87 9.57 23.78
C GLN A 381 26.40 9.57 23.88
N LYS A 382 27.01 10.62 23.32
CA LYS A 382 28.25 11.16 23.86
C LYS A 382 27.93 11.88 25.17
N ASP A 383 28.78 11.58 26.14
CA ASP A 383 29.01 12.26 27.42
C ASP A 383 28.15 11.84 28.62
N ASP A 384 28.65 10.83 29.34
CA ASP A 384 29.15 11.01 30.71
C ASP A 384 30.21 9.92 31.03
N ASP A 385 31.36 10.03 30.35
CA ASP A 385 32.62 9.38 30.72
C ASP A 385 33.17 10.03 32.01
N ALA A 386 32.69 9.57 33.18
CA ALA A 386 33.34 9.90 34.45
C ALA A 386 33.14 8.88 35.59
N ARG A 387 32.47 7.74 35.37
CA ARG A 387 32.14 6.83 36.48
C ARG A 387 32.53 5.36 36.35
N TYR A 388 33.18 4.94 35.27
CA TYR A 388 33.60 3.54 35.10
C TYR A 388 35.11 3.34 34.85
N ALA A 389 35.95 4.30 35.24
CA ALA A 389 37.41 4.21 35.13
C ALA A 389 38.13 3.81 36.44
N LEU A 390 37.42 3.30 37.44
CA LEU A 390 38.03 2.72 38.65
C LEU A 390 37.34 1.40 38.95
N LEU A 391 37.88 0.31 38.39
CA LEU A 391 37.92 -1.05 38.95
C LEU A 391 38.17 -2.06 37.82
N MET A 392 39.42 -2.08 37.33
CA MET A 392 40.02 -3.27 36.72
C MET A 392 41.35 -3.49 37.42
N ASP A 393 41.41 -4.56 38.23
CA ASP A 393 42.46 -5.60 38.21
C ASP A 393 42.25 -6.58 39.39
N PRO A 394 42.83 -7.80 39.38
CA PRO A 394 42.68 -8.86 38.39
C PRO A 394 42.31 -10.22 39.06
N TRP A 395 42.01 -11.23 38.25
CA TRP A 395 41.78 -12.64 38.57
C TRP A 395 42.41 -13.22 39.86
N GLN A 396 41.61 -13.93 40.67
CA GLN A 396 42.07 -15.05 41.50
C GLN A 396 41.08 -16.22 41.44
N GLU A 397 41.65 -17.41 41.23
CA GLU A 397 41.04 -18.74 41.18
C GLU A 397 40.57 -19.24 42.56
N GLY A 398 39.62 -20.18 42.54
CA GLY A 398 39.56 -21.27 43.54
C GLY A 398 38.17 -21.58 44.11
N GLY A 399 37.72 -22.83 43.96
CA GLY A 399 36.91 -23.52 44.98
C GLY A 399 35.53 -24.04 44.60
N ASP A 400 35.51 -25.20 43.95
CA ASP A 400 34.70 -26.39 44.24
C ASP A 400 33.17 -26.35 44.52
N THR A 401 32.45 -26.99 43.60
CA THR A 401 31.35 -27.99 43.78
C THR A 401 30.03 -27.48 44.40
N VAL A 402 28.83 -27.78 43.89
CA VAL A 402 28.29 -29.07 43.41
C VAL A 402 27.19 -28.79 42.38
N HIS A 403 27.17 -29.64 41.34
CA HIS A 403 26.15 -29.75 40.31
C HIS A 403 24.70 -29.87 40.86
N THR A 404 23.82 -28.99 40.39
CA THR A 404 22.50 -29.43 39.93
C THR A 404 22.38 -29.08 38.45
N SER A 405 22.55 -30.10 37.63
CA SER A 405 22.22 -30.08 36.21
C SER A 405 20.75 -29.69 36.03
N GLY A 406 20.54 -28.53 35.42
CA GLY A 406 19.30 -28.12 34.80
C GLY A 406 19.69 -27.12 33.72
N MET A 407 19.77 -27.57 32.47
CA MET A 407 19.92 -26.70 31.30
C MET A 407 18.97 -25.51 31.47
N SER A 408 19.49 -24.29 31.61
CA SER A 408 18.65 -23.11 31.46
C SER A 408 18.34 -22.98 29.97
N ASP A 409 17.27 -23.64 29.54
CA ASP A 409 16.63 -23.31 28.27
C ASP A 409 16.21 -21.85 28.36
N SER A 410 17.00 -20.97 27.76
CA SER A 410 16.65 -19.56 27.60
C SER A 410 15.23 -19.51 27.03
N ILE A 411 14.29 -18.98 27.81
CA ILE A 411 12.88 -18.90 27.43
C ILE A 411 12.80 -18.13 26.10
N LYS A 412 12.29 -18.79 25.06
CA LYS A 412 11.98 -18.13 23.79
C LYS A 412 10.50 -17.74 23.77
N PRO A 413 10.17 -16.45 23.57
CA PRO A 413 8.80 -16.02 23.37
C PRO A 413 8.12 -16.78 22.23
N THR A 414 6.92 -17.24 22.48
CA THR A 414 5.99 -17.83 21.51
C THR A 414 4.90 -16.83 21.21
N GLU A 415 4.12 -17.03 20.14
CA GLU A 415 3.02 -16.14 19.78
C GLU A 415 1.93 -16.01 20.84
N MET A 416 1.86 -16.89 21.85
CA MET A 416 0.89 -16.84 22.93
C MET A 416 1.35 -15.94 24.09
N ASP A 417 2.62 -15.56 24.13
CA ASP A 417 3.21 -14.87 25.27
C ASP A 417 2.95 -13.35 25.27
N VAL A 418 2.66 -12.82 26.45
CA VAL A 418 2.43 -11.40 26.72
C VAL A 418 3.73 -10.76 27.18
N LEU A 419 4.38 -9.99 26.29
CA LEU A 419 5.71 -9.45 26.51
C LEU A 419 5.68 -8.06 27.16
N PHE A 420 6.51 -7.87 28.19
CA PHE A 420 6.73 -6.59 28.88
C PHE A 420 7.83 -5.80 28.19
N GLY A 421 7.69 -4.48 28.26
CA GLY A 421 8.64 -3.54 27.70
C GLY A 421 7.94 -2.37 27.00
N LYS A 422 8.75 -1.38 26.64
CA LYS A 422 8.36 -0.24 25.82
C LYS A 422 8.88 -0.50 24.41
N GLY A 423 8.11 -0.12 23.40
CA GLY A 423 8.52 -0.25 22.00
C GLY A 423 7.51 -0.97 21.12
N TYR A 424 7.41 -0.49 19.88
CA TYR A 424 6.40 -0.88 18.90
C TYR A 424 6.42 -2.39 18.57
N ARG A 425 7.61 -3.00 18.39
CA ARG A 425 7.75 -4.45 18.10
C ARG A 425 7.14 -5.35 19.18
N LEU A 426 7.27 -4.97 20.46
CA LEU A 426 6.66 -5.72 21.56
C LEU A 426 5.15 -5.51 21.56
N GLN A 427 4.65 -4.31 21.24
CA GLN A 427 3.22 -4.06 21.16
C GLN A 427 2.54 -4.86 20.04
N LEU A 428 3.24 -5.10 18.93
CA LEU A 428 2.77 -5.91 17.81
C LEU A 428 2.88 -7.42 18.00
N HIS A 429 3.56 -7.88 19.05
CA HIS A 429 3.68 -9.30 19.32
C HIS A 429 2.28 -9.95 19.39
N PRO A 430 2.02 -11.09 18.73
CA PRO A 430 0.67 -11.67 18.65
C PRO A 430 0.01 -11.87 20.02
N GLY A 431 0.77 -12.25 21.05
CA GLY A 431 0.27 -12.37 22.41
C GLY A 431 -0.10 -11.01 23.05
N ASN A 432 0.61 -9.93 22.70
CA ASN A 432 0.26 -8.58 23.15
C ASN A 432 -0.94 -7.99 22.40
N VAL A 433 -1.18 -8.40 21.14
CA VAL A 433 -2.40 -8.08 20.40
C VAL A 433 -3.59 -8.79 21.04
N ARG A 434 -3.51 -10.12 21.20
CA ARG A 434 -4.54 -10.93 21.87
C ARG A 434 -4.85 -10.46 23.28
N PHE A 435 -3.81 -10.09 24.05
CA PHE A 435 -3.97 -9.49 25.38
C PHE A 435 -4.83 -8.23 25.35
N ARG A 436 -4.59 -7.30 24.40
CA ARG A 436 -5.39 -6.07 24.30
C ARG A 436 -6.82 -6.35 23.84
N GLU A 437 -7.00 -7.21 22.83
CA GLU A 437 -8.33 -7.59 22.35
C GLU A 437 -9.17 -8.24 23.45
N PHE A 438 -8.56 -9.15 24.21
CA PHE A 438 -9.21 -9.79 25.36
C PHE A 438 -9.63 -8.77 26.42
N LEU A 439 -8.76 -7.83 26.80
CA LEU A 439 -9.11 -6.80 27.79
C LEU A 439 -10.13 -5.79 27.26
N GLU A 440 -10.16 -5.50 25.97
CA GLU A 440 -11.19 -4.66 25.35
C GLU A 440 -12.58 -5.31 25.42
N GLN A 441 -12.67 -6.63 25.28
CA GLN A 441 -13.94 -7.36 25.43
C GLN A 441 -14.49 -7.29 26.86
N HIS A 442 -13.63 -7.22 27.87
CA HIS A 442 -14.02 -7.14 29.30
C HIS A 442 -14.08 -5.70 29.83
N ARG A 443 -14.02 -4.71 28.93
CA ARG A 443 -13.90 -3.30 29.30
C ARG A 443 -15.10 -2.78 30.07
N ASP A 444 -16.31 -3.05 29.59
CA ASP A 444 -17.53 -2.47 30.18
C ASP A 444 -17.80 -3.05 31.58
N GLU A 445 -17.47 -4.32 31.77
CA GLU A 445 -17.47 -4.99 33.07
C GLU A 445 -16.41 -4.38 34.02
N TYR A 446 -15.20 -4.10 33.50
CA TYR A 446 -14.14 -3.46 34.30
C TYR A 446 -14.46 -2.02 34.72
N GLU A 447 -15.09 -1.24 33.84
CA GLU A 447 -15.45 0.14 34.16
C GLU A 447 -16.68 0.25 35.05
N SER A 448 -17.63 -0.68 34.96
CA SER A 448 -18.78 -0.77 35.87
C SER A 448 -18.41 -1.30 37.26
N THR A 449 -17.27 -2.00 37.39
CA THR A 449 -16.75 -2.49 38.67
C THR A 449 -16.32 -1.35 39.61
N PRO A 450 -16.76 -1.32 40.88
CA PRO A 450 -16.34 -0.33 41.87
C PRO A 450 -14.81 -0.25 42.02
N ARG A 451 -14.27 0.96 42.21
CA ARG A 451 -12.80 1.20 42.23
C ARG A 451 -12.04 0.28 43.20
N GLN A 452 -12.64 -0.04 44.35
CA GLN A 452 -12.06 -0.94 45.36
C GLN A 452 -11.94 -2.40 44.90
N ASN A 453 -12.77 -2.84 43.94
CA ASN A 453 -12.82 -4.22 43.43
C ASN A 453 -12.07 -4.39 42.10
N ARG A 454 -11.69 -3.30 41.42
CA ARG A 454 -11.01 -3.35 40.11
C ARG A 454 -9.69 -4.12 40.14
N ARG A 455 -8.97 -4.10 41.27
CA ARG A 455 -7.75 -4.89 41.45
C ARG A 455 -8.03 -6.39 41.43
N ALA A 456 -9.09 -6.85 42.11
CA ALA A 456 -9.48 -8.25 42.11
C ALA A 456 -9.85 -8.71 40.69
N MET A 457 -10.61 -7.89 39.96
CA MET A 457 -10.95 -8.17 38.57
C MET A 457 -9.72 -8.20 37.65
N ALA A 458 -8.73 -7.31 37.85
CA ALA A 458 -7.48 -7.35 37.08
C ALA A 458 -6.69 -8.65 37.32
N VAL A 459 -6.72 -9.20 38.54
CA VAL A 459 -6.14 -10.52 38.86
C VAL A 459 -6.88 -11.64 38.13
N GLU A 460 -8.21 -11.64 38.15
CA GLU A 460 -9.04 -12.64 37.47
C GLU A 460 -8.82 -12.63 35.95
N LEU A 461 -8.76 -11.46 35.33
CA LEU A 461 -8.48 -11.31 33.90
C LEU A 461 -7.08 -11.82 33.53
N ALA A 462 -6.07 -11.52 34.37
CA ALA A 462 -4.71 -12.03 34.18
C ALA A 462 -4.66 -13.57 34.32
N GLN A 463 -5.40 -14.15 35.27
CA GLN A 463 -5.51 -15.60 35.43
C GLN A 463 -6.24 -16.25 34.26
N SER A 464 -7.31 -15.64 33.74
CA SER A 464 -8.01 -16.13 32.56
C SER A 464 -7.10 -16.18 31.32
N LEU A 465 -6.26 -15.17 31.12
CA LEU A 465 -5.24 -15.17 30.06
C LEU A 465 -4.23 -16.31 30.23
N ARG A 466 -3.76 -16.57 31.47
CA ARG A 466 -2.86 -17.70 31.75
C ARG A 466 -3.52 -19.06 31.51
N ASN A 467 -4.78 -19.22 31.90
CA ASN A 467 -5.54 -20.45 31.67
C ASN A 467 -5.77 -20.73 30.18
N ASN A 468 -5.75 -19.68 29.34
CA ASN A 468 -5.78 -19.78 27.88
C ASN A 468 -4.39 -19.91 27.23
N GLY A 469 -3.35 -20.24 28.01
CA GLY A 469 -2.01 -20.55 27.52
C GLY A 469 -1.06 -19.37 27.40
N ALA A 470 -1.42 -18.16 27.88
CA ALA A 470 -0.54 -17.01 27.84
C ALA A 470 0.45 -16.98 29.03
N ARG A 471 1.75 -16.80 28.77
CA ARG A 471 2.73 -16.45 29.80
C ARG A 471 3.06 -14.97 29.74
N PHE A 472 3.26 -14.35 30.90
CA PHE A 472 3.65 -12.95 31.00
C PHE A 472 5.17 -12.88 31.09
N LEU A 473 5.86 -12.41 30.04
CA LEU A 473 7.33 -12.46 29.98
C LEU A 473 7.95 -11.06 30.05
N GLN A 474 8.99 -10.89 30.86
CA GLN A 474 9.79 -9.67 30.94
C GLN A 474 11.26 -9.96 30.62
N LYS A 475 11.99 -8.96 30.17
CA LYS A 475 13.42 -9.09 29.83
C LYS A 475 14.27 -8.70 31.04
N ALA A 476 15.17 -9.58 31.46
CA ALA A 476 16.15 -9.31 32.51
C ALA A 476 17.25 -8.34 32.01
N GLU A 477 18.05 -7.79 32.93
CA GLU A 477 19.20 -6.95 32.59
C GLU A 477 20.23 -7.69 31.71
N SER A 478 20.34 -9.01 31.88
CA SER A 478 21.16 -9.90 31.03
C SER A 478 20.66 -10.02 29.60
N GLY A 479 19.45 -9.56 29.31
CA GLY A 479 18.81 -9.66 28.00
C GLY A 479 17.99 -10.94 27.78
N GLU A 480 17.92 -11.83 28.76
CA GLU A 480 17.14 -13.07 28.70
C GLU A 480 15.66 -12.84 29.09
N TRP A 481 14.76 -13.68 28.56
CA TRP A 481 13.33 -13.62 28.94
C TRP A 481 13.08 -14.44 30.20
N MET A 482 12.32 -13.86 31.12
CA MET A 482 11.87 -14.50 32.35
C MET A 482 10.36 -14.35 32.51
N GLU A 483 9.72 -15.37 33.07
CA GLU A 483 8.30 -15.29 33.39
C GLU A 483 8.07 -14.35 34.58
N SER A 484 7.05 -13.50 34.45
CA SER A 484 6.66 -12.49 35.42
C SER A 484 5.69 -13.06 36.44
N ASP A 485 5.76 -12.53 37.67
CA ASP A 485 4.83 -12.92 38.73
C ASP A 485 3.39 -12.40 38.50
N ASN A 486 2.46 -12.85 39.33
CA ASN A 486 1.06 -12.45 39.27
C ASN A 486 0.85 -10.95 39.56
N SER A 487 1.72 -10.32 40.34
CA SER A 487 1.62 -8.88 40.61
C SER A 487 1.96 -8.06 39.37
N GLN A 488 2.96 -8.46 38.59
CA GLN A 488 3.33 -7.78 37.35
C GLN A 488 2.28 -7.97 36.26
N ALA A 489 1.69 -9.17 36.15
CA ALA A 489 0.58 -9.43 35.24
C ALA A 489 -0.64 -8.54 35.57
N GLU A 490 -1.02 -8.46 36.85
CA GLU A 490 -2.09 -7.57 37.33
C GLU A 490 -1.80 -6.09 37.00
N LYS A 491 -0.59 -5.61 37.30
CA LYS A 491 -0.18 -4.24 36.97
C LYS A 491 -0.30 -3.94 35.49
N LYS A 492 0.06 -4.88 34.61
CA LYS A 492 -0.05 -4.72 33.16
C LYS A 492 -1.51 -4.57 32.71
N VAL A 493 -2.42 -5.37 33.26
CA VAL A 493 -3.87 -5.27 33.02
C VAL A 493 -4.41 -3.93 33.51
N SER A 494 -4.10 -3.56 34.75
CA SER A 494 -4.48 -2.28 35.36
C SER A 494 -3.97 -1.08 34.56
N GLN A 495 -2.74 -1.16 34.04
CA GLN A 495 -2.12 -0.13 33.21
C GLN A 495 -2.87 0.03 31.88
N PHE A 496 -3.25 -1.06 31.23
CA PHE A 496 -3.98 -1.02 29.96
C PHE A 496 -5.29 -0.22 30.08
N PHE A 497 -6.12 -0.53 31.10
CA PHE A 497 -7.37 0.21 31.32
C PHE A 497 -7.14 1.68 31.68
N ARG A 498 -6.04 1.99 32.40
CA ARG A 498 -5.67 3.38 32.70
C ARG A 498 -5.31 4.16 31.44
N GLU A 499 -4.59 3.54 30.51
CA GLU A 499 -4.20 4.14 29.24
C GLU A 499 -5.41 4.34 28.32
N LEU A 500 -6.33 3.37 28.27
CA LEU A 500 -7.60 3.50 27.55
C LEU A 500 -8.44 4.69 28.04
N ARG A 501 -8.50 4.93 29.35
CA ARG A 501 -9.19 6.11 29.91
C ARG A 501 -8.53 7.43 29.49
N LYS A 502 -7.19 7.50 29.51
CA LYS A 502 -6.44 8.68 29.06
C LYS A 502 -6.70 8.98 27.58
N LYS A 503 -6.72 7.95 26.73
CA LYS A 503 -6.99 8.09 25.30
C LYS A 503 -8.39 8.66 25.03
N LYS A 504 -9.43 8.11 25.69
CA LYS A 504 -10.80 8.63 25.60
C LYS A 504 -10.94 10.08 26.08
N ALA A 505 -10.27 10.45 27.18
CA ALA A 505 -10.32 11.81 27.69
C ALA A 505 -9.69 12.81 26.70
N LYS A 506 -8.60 12.42 26.03
CA LYS A 506 -7.96 13.24 24.98
C LYS A 506 -8.85 13.41 23.75
N GLU A 507 -9.59 12.37 23.37
CA GLU A 507 -10.54 12.40 22.25
C GLU A 507 -11.80 13.24 22.56
N ALA A 508 -12.22 13.31 23.83
CA ALA A 508 -13.39 14.08 24.25
C ALA A 508 -13.12 15.58 24.53
N GLY A 509 -11.88 15.95 24.88
CA GLY A 509 -11.47 17.32 25.21
C GLY A 509 -10.93 18.14 24.03
N GLY A 510 -10.85 17.57 22.83
CA GLY A 510 -10.35 18.23 21.62
C GLY A 510 -11.47 18.75 20.71
N ARG A 511 -12.43 19.51 21.26
CA ARG A 511 -13.43 20.25 20.49
C ARG A 511 -13.24 21.74 20.65
#